data_AF-A0A353PJN6-F1
#
_entry.id   AF-A0A353PJN6-F1
#
_cell.length_a   1.000
_cell.length_b   1.000
_cell.length_c   1.000
_cell.angle_alpha   90.00
_cell.angle_beta   90.00
_cell.angle_gamma   90.00
#
_symmetry.space_group_name_H-M   'P 1'
#
loop_
_entity.id
_entity.type
_entity.pdbx_description
1 polymer ?
#
loop_
_entity_poly.entity_id
_entity_poly.type
_entity_poly.pdbx_seq_one_letter_code
_entity_poly.pdbx_strand_id
1 'polypeptide(L)' 'MGNPDLIILDEPLSGLDHEGAGMLKKCLLKKKEEGLSIMISTHQPEFFMEMANQHLKL' A
#
# COMPACT_ATOMS: atom_id res chain seq x y z
N MET A 1 -6.84 -16.18 -12.89
CA MET A 1 -5.92 -15.54 -11.93
C MET A 1 -6.71 -15.27 -10.67
N GLY A 2 -6.15 -15.57 -9.49
CA GLY A 2 -6.87 -15.43 -8.22
C GLY A 2 -7.11 -13.97 -7.88
N ASN A 3 -8.32 -13.63 -7.45
CA ASN A 3 -8.61 -12.37 -6.77
C ASN A 3 -8.34 -12.65 -5.28
N PRO A 4 -7.13 -12.37 -4.75
CA PRO A 4 -6.90 -12.56 -3.33
C PRO A 4 -7.75 -11.57 -2.54
N ASP A 5 -8.10 -11.91 -1.31
CA ASP A 5 -8.79 -10.99 -0.39
C ASP A 5 -7.80 -10.12 0.40
N LEU A 6 -6.50 -10.47 0.38
CA LEU A 6 -5.42 -9.79 1.10
C LEU A 6 -4.15 -9.69 0.25
N ILE A 7 -3.52 -8.51 0.24
CA ILE A 7 -2.16 -8.29 -0.25
C ILE A 7 -1.27 -7.81 0.90
N ILE A 8 -0.06 -8.36 0.99
CA ILE A 8 1.00 -7.92 1.91
C ILE A 8 2.17 -7.41 1.07
N LEU A 9 2.64 -6.20 1.37
CA LEU A 9 3.78 -5.57 0.70
C LEU A 9 4.87 -5.28 1.72
N ASP A 10 6.09 -5.73 1.43
CA ASP A 10 7.28 -5.44 2.23
C ASP A 10 8.16 -4.43 1.48
N GLU A 11 8.40 -3.28 2.11
CA GLU A 11 9.09 -2.11 1.55
C GLU A 11 8.69 -1.75 0.10
N PRO A 12 7.39 -1.51 -0.17
CA PRO A 12 6.88 -1.31 -1.53
C PRO A 12 7.41 -0.09 -2.27
N LEU A 13 8.04 0.85 -1.55
CA LEU A 13 8.59 2.09 -2.12
C LEU A 13 10.04 1.92 -2.59
N SER A 14 10.70 0.81 -2.25
CA SER A 14 12.11 0.59 -2.55
C SER A 14 12.36 0.59 -4.07
N GLY A 15 13.25 1.48 -4.52
CA GLY A 15 13.62 1.61 -5.93
C GLY A 15 12.61 2.36 -6.82
N LEU A 16 11.54 2.92 -6.24
CA LEU A 16 10.61 3.79 -6.96
C LEU A 16 11.05 5.26 -6.86
N ASP A 17 10.88 5.99 -7.96
CA ASP A 17 10.91 7.44 -7.92
C ASP A 17 9.56 8.01 -7.44
N HIS A 18 9.45 9.34 -7.38
CA HIS A 18 8.25 10.01 -6.89
C HIS A 18 7.00 9.67 -7.73
N GLU A 19 7.16 9.55 -9.04
CA GLU A 19 6.06 9.21 -9.94
C GLU A 19 5.61 7.77 -9.74
N GLY A 20 6.55 6.83 -9.71
CA GLY A 20 6.29 5.41 -9.47
C GLY A 20 5.63 5.15 -8.12
N ALA A 21 6.09 5.81 -7.07
CA ALA A 21 5.46 5.75 -5.75
C ALA A 21 4.00 6.26 -5.81
N GLY A 22 3.77 7.40 -6.49
CA GLY A 22 2.44 7.96 -6.69
C GLY A 22 1.50 7.03 -7.46
N MET A 23 2.00 6.36 -8.49
CA MET A 23 1.25 5.35 -9.26
C MET A 23 0.90 4.15 -8.40
N LEU A 24 1.86 3.66 -7.59
CA LEU A 24 1.62 2.56 -6.67
C LEU A 24 0.51 2.88 -5.68
N LYS A 25 0.59 4.06 -5.02
CA LYS A 25 -0.45 4.51 -4.07
C LYS A 25 -1.85 4.53 -4.72
N LYS A 26 -1.96 5.07 -5.94
CA LYS A 26 -3.23 5.10 -6.69
C LYS A 26 -3.77 3.69 -6.98
N CYS A 27 -2.90 2.77 -7.37
CA CYS A 27 -3.28 1.38 -7.63
C CYS A 27 -3.80 0.68 -6.36
N LEU A 28 -3.07 0.82 -5.25
CA LEU A 28 -3.46 0.24 -3.96
C LEU A 28 -4.76 0.85 -3.43
N LEU A 29 -4.97 2.16 -3.59
CA LEU A 29 -6.21 2.82 -3.20
C LEU A 29 -7.41 2.28 -3.97
N LYS A 30 -7.30 2.16 -5.31
CA LYS A 30 -8.36 1.57 -6.14
C LYS A 30 -8.67 0.14 -5.71
N LYS A 31 -7.63 -0.66 -5.44
CA LYS A 31 -7.82 -2.05 -4.99
C LYS A 31 -8.51 -2.13 -3.64
N LYS A 32 -8.16 -1.25 -2.71
CA LYS A 32 -8.84 -1.11 -1.42
C LYS A 32 -10.33 -0.79 -1.60
N GLU A 33 -10.67 0.13 -2.51
CA GLU A 33 -12.06 0.49 -2.83
C GLU A 33 -12.84 -0.69 -3.44
N GLU A 34 -12.16 -1.60 -4.16
CA GLU A 34 -12.73 -2.86 -4.66
C GLU A 34 -12.94 -3.92 -3.56
N GLY A 35 -12.61 -3.61 -2.30
CA GLY A 35 -12.80 -4.51 -1.15
C GLY A 35 -11.56 -5.31 -0.74
N LEU A 36 -10.41 -5.06 -1.37
CA LEU A 36 -9.17 -5.75 -1.06
C LEU A 36 -8.56 -5.26 0.27
N SER A 37 -8.20 -6.19 1.15
CA SER A 37 -7.41 -5.87 2.34
C SER A 37 -5.93 -5.71 1.97
N ILE A 38 -5.25 -4.71 2.52
CA ILE A 38 -3.85 -4.40 2.20
C ILE A 38 -3.08 -4.20 3.50
N MET A 39 -1.95 -4.89 3.65
CA MET A 39 -0.98 -4.69 4.73
C MET A 39 0.36 -4.24 4.13
N ILE A 40 0.93 -3.18 4.70
CA ILE A 40 2.19 -2.60 4.23
C ILE A 40 3.19 -2.58 5.39
N SER A 41 4.35 -3.17 5.16
CA SER A 41 5.55 -3.00 5.98
C SER A 41 6.42 -1.93 5.32
N THR A 42 6.71 -0.83 6.03
CA THR A 42 7.63 0.20 5.54
C THR A 42 8.21 1.03 6.67
N HIS A 43 9.44 1.51 6.47
CA HIS A 43 10.03 2.55 7.30
C HIS A 43 9.50 3.98 7.02
N GLN A 44 8.68 4.18 5.98
CA GLN A 44 8.15 5.49 5.57
C GLN A 44 6.61 5.53 5.57
N PRO A 45 5.95 5.38 6.73
CA PRO A 45 4.50 5.24 6.82
C PRO A 45 3.74 6.49 6.33
N GLU A 46 4.33 7.68 6.41
CA GLU A 46 3.72 8.97 6.06
C GLU A 46 3.13 8.96 4.65
N PHE A 47 3.75 8.25 3.72
CA PHE A 47 3.30 8.13 2.34
C PHE A 47 1.92 7.47 2.22
N PHE A 48 1.64 6.49 3.09
CA PHE A 48 0.42 5.69 3.09
C PHE A 48 -0.60 6.11 4.15
N MET A 49 -0.26 7.04 5.06
CA MET A 49 -1.13 7.42 6.18
C MET A 49 -2.55 7.82 5.75
N GLU A 50 -2.69 8.54 4.64
CA GLU A 50 -4.01 8.97 4.14
C GLU A 50 -4.90 7.80 3.69
N MET A 51 -4.31 6.66 3.31
CA MET A 51 -5.05 5.45 2.94
C MET A 51 -5.11 4.43 4.07
N ALA A 52 -4.36 4.60 5.16
CA ALA A 52 -4.26 3.64 6.23
C ALA A 52 -5.50 3.69 7.14
N ASN A 53 -6.15 2.55 7.37
CA ASN A 53 -7.20 2.44 8.38
C ASN A 53 -6.63 2.24 9.78
N GLN A 54 -5.46 1.60 9.87
CA GLN A 54 -4.75 1.31 11.12
C GLN A 54 -3.25 1.48 10.88
N HIS A 55 -2.53 1.90 11.90
CA HIS A 55 -1.07 2.03 11.89
C HIS A 55 -0.53 1.40 13.16
N LEU A 56 0.27 0.35 12.99
CA LEU A 56 1.00 -0.31 14.07
C LEU A 56 2.44 0.21 14.08
N LYS A 57 2.92 0.65 15.24
CA LYS A 57 4.34 0.97 15.46
C LYS A 57 4.95 -0.17 16.27
N LEU A 58 5.93 -0.83 15.68
CA LEU A 58 6.71 -1.91 16.30
C LEU A 58 8.06 -1.37 16.77
#